data_AF-A0A2X3H8A4-F1
#
_entry.id   AF-A0A2X3H8A4-F1
#
_cell.length_a   1.000
_cell.length_b   1.000
_cell.length_c   1.000
_cell.angle_alpha   90.00
_cell.angle_beta   90.00
_cell.angle_gamma   90.00
#
_symmetry.space_group_name_H-M   'P 1'
#
loop_
_entity.id
_entity.type
_entity.pdbx_description
1 polymer ?
#
loop_
_entity_poly.entity_id
_entity_poly.type
_entity_poly.pdbx_seq_one_letter_code
_entity_poly.pdbx_strand_id
1 'polypeptide(L)'
;MQLENGGFALWDREGPEEYWLTAYAMDFLVRASEQGYSVPVNAINKGNERLLRYLQEPGLMTVRYSDDAQASRFAAQAYAALVLARQQKAPLGALREIWSRHDQARSGFAAAAARHCAENHGRCAARRRRPEAGGCHPAPG
;
A
#
# COMPACT_ATOMS: atom_id res chain seq x y z
N MET A 1 -19.44 8.22 5.15
CA MET A 1 -18.45 7.85 4.12
C MET A 1 -17.39 6.86 4.62
N GLN A 2 -16.60 7.13 5.68
CA GLN A 2 -15.70 6.10 6.23
C GLN A 2 -16.47 5.07 7.07
N LEU A 3 -16.43 3.81 6.66
CA LEU A 3 -17.07 2.66 7.30
C LEU A 3 -16.47 2.33 8.67
N GLU A 4 -17.19 1.57 9.50
CA GLU A 4 -16.66 1.10 10.79
C GLU A 4 -15.43 0.21 10.64
N ASN A 5 -15.36 -0.55 9.55
CA ASN A 5 -14.25 -1.44 9.22
C ASN A 5 -12.99 -0.72 8.70
N GLY A 6 -13.03 0.62 8.59
CA GLY A 6 -11.93 1.47 8.11
C GLY A 6 -11.93 1.75 6.61
N GLY A 7 -12.76 1.04 5.83
CA GLY A 7 -12.96 1.28 4.41
C GLY A 7 -13.76 2.55 4.12
N PHE A 8 -13.87 2.89 2.85
CA PHE A 8 -14.71 3.99 2.37
C PHE A 8 -15.78 3.45 1.43
N ALA A 9 -16.98 3.99 1.60
CA ALA A 9 -18.07 3.81 0.66
C ALA A 9 -18.33 5.13 -0.09
N LEU A 10 -18.94 5.03 -1.26
CA LEU A 10 -19.03 6.13 -2.22
C LEU A 10 -19.88 7.30 -1.71
N TRP A 11 -21.00 7.02 -1.04
CA TRP A 11 -21.98 8.03 -0.65
C TRP A 11 -22.31 8.01 0.84
N ASP A 12 -22.43 6.82 1.43
CA ASP A 12 -22.91 6.67 2.80
C ASP A 12 -22.04 5.71 3.62
N ARG A 13 -22.14 5.76 4.96
CA ARG A 13 -21.39 4.92 5.92
C ARG A 13 -21.90 3.48 6.01
N GLU A 14 -23.05 3.17 5.42
CA GLU A 14 -23.62 1.81 5.38
C GLU A 14 -23.55 1.18 3.98
N GLY A 15 -23.05 1.94 3.01
CA GLY A 15 -22.94 1.51 1.62
C GLY A 15 -21.89 0.42 1.39
N PRO A 16 -21.89 -0.19 0.18
CA PRO A 16 -20.86 -1.12 -0.22
C PRO A 16 -19.50 -0.44 -0.20
N GLU A 17 -18.50 -1.19 0.26
CA GLU A 17 -17.14 -0.71 0.34
C GLU A 17 -16.50 -0.62 -1.05
N GLU A 18 -15.90 0.54 -1.33
CA GLU A 18 -15.18 0.79 -2.56
C GLU A 18 -13.68 0.64 -2.31
N TYR A 19 -13.12 -0.52 -2.69
CA TYR A 19 -11.74 -0.90 -2.36
C TYR A 19 -10.70 0.02 -2.97
N TRP A 20 -10.86 0.37 -4.26
CA TRP A 20 -9.96 1.28 -4.95
C TRP A 20 -10.08 2.71 -4.41
N LEU A 21 -11.31 3.17 -4.15
CA LEU A 21 -11.57 4.48 -3.57
C LEU A 21 -11.01 4.59 -2.15
N THR A 22 -11.07 3.52 -1.37
CA THR A 22 -10.46 3.46 -0.04
C THR A 22 -8.96 3.73 -0.12
N ALA A 23 -8.25 3.09 -1.05
CA ALA A 23 -6.82 3.35 -1.26
C ALA A 23 -6.55 4.81 -1.70
N TYR A 24 -7.39 5.35 -2.58
CA TYR A 24 -7.30 6.75 -3.02
C TYR A 24 -7.51 7.76 -1.88
N ALA A 25 -8.60 7.60 -1.11
CA ALA A 25 -8.91 8.45 0.02
C ALA A 25 -7.79 8.39 1.07
N MET A 26 -7.24 7.20 1.32
CA MET A 26 -6.11 7.04 2.24
C MET A 26 -4.83 7.73 1.75
N ASP A 27 -4.47 7.63 0.45
CA ASP A 27 -3.32 8.37 -0.10
C ASP A 27 -3.50 9.88 0.11
N PHE A 28 -4.70 10.40 -0.17
CA PHE A 28 -5.03 11.81 0.05
C PHE A 28 -4.89 12.22 1.52
N LEU A 29 -5.49 11.46 2.45
CA LEU A 29 -5.45 11.77 3.87
C LEU A 29 -4.03 11.70 4.45
N VAL A 30 -3.21 10.75 4.01
CA VAL A 30 -1.80 10.64 4.40
C VAL A 30 -1.03 11.87 3.91
N ARG A 31 -1.21 12.28 2.65
CA ARG A 31 -0.56 13.49 2.11
C ARG A 31 -1.03 14.78 2.78
N ALA A 32 -2.31 14.87 3.11
CA ALA A 32 -2.84 16.00 3.87
C ALA A 32 -2.21 16.07 5.26
N SER A 33 -2.06 14.93 5.93
CA SER A 33 -1.34 14.83 7.20
C SER A 33 0.13 15.24 7.07
N GLU A 34 0.82 14.83 5.98
CA GLU A 34 2.20 15.24 5.69
C GLU A 34 2.35 16.76 5.47
N GLN A 35 1.30 17.43 4.98
CA GLN A 35 1.26 18.88 4.79
C GLN A 35 0.86 19.66 6.05
N GLY A 36 0.63 18.98 7.18
CA GLY A 36 0.28 19.61 8.46
C GLY A 36 -1.21 19.85 8.67
N TYR A 37 -2.10 19.28 7.83
CA TYR A 37 -3.54 19.30 8.09
C TYR A 37 -3.89 18.36 9.25
N SER A 38 -4.84 18.77 10.09
CA SER A 38 -5.32 17.95 11.20
C SER A 38 -6.25 16.84 10.68
N VAL A 39 -5.71 15.62 10.58
CA VAL A 39 -6.47 14.43 10.20
C VAL A 39 -6.59 13.50 11.42
N PRO A 40 -7.79 12.97 11.74
CA PRO A 40 -7.95 12.07 12.87
C PRO A 40 -7.06 10.81 12.74
N VAL A 41 -6.14 10.63 13.69
CA VAL A 41 -5.17 9.51 13.68
C VAL A 41 -5.89 8.15 13.71
N ASN A 42 -7.02 8.06 14.42
CA ASN A 42 -7.83 6.85 14.47
C ASN A 42 -8.40 6.48 13.07
N ALA A 43 -8.82 7.46 12.28
CA ALA A 43 -9.30 7.23 10.93
C ALA A 43 -8.19 6.69 10.01
N ILE A 44 -6.98 7.25 10.12
CA ILE A 44 -5.80 6.80 9.38
C ILE A 44 -5.39 5.39 9.79
N ASN A 45 -5.39 5.07 11.09
CA ASN A 45 -5.00 3.76 11.59
C ASN A 45 -5.97 2.68 11.10
N LYS A 46 -7.29 2.90 11.24
CA LYS A 46 -8.30 1.99 10.71
C LYS A 46 -8.21 1.80 9.20
N GLY A 47 -7.99 2.87 8.45
CA GLY A 47 -7.79 2.79 7.01
C GLY A 47 -6.54 1.98 6.64
N ASN A 48 -5.43 2.19 7.35
CA ASN A 48 -4.20 1.42 7.14
C ASN A 48 -4.37 -0.08 7.45
N GLU A 49 -5.07 -0.43 8.53
CA GLU A 49 -5.43 -1.82 8.85
C GLU A 49 -6.29 -2.43 7.74
N ARG A 50 -7.20 -1.64 7.17
CA ARG A 50 -8.02 -2.09 6.05
C ARG A 50 -7.22 -2.33 4.77
N LEU A 51 -6.29 -1.43 4.43
CA LEU A 51 -5.36 -1.61 3.31
C LEU A 51 -4.45 -2.83 3.51
N LEU A 52 -4.04 -3.12 4.76
CA LEU A 52 -3.27 -4.31 5.07
C LEU A 52 -4.07 -5.58 4.82
N ARG A 53 -5.36 -5.59 5.15
CA ARG A 53 -6.23 -6.73 4.80
C ARG A 53 -6.37 -6.92 3.29
N TYR A 54 -6.35 -5.86 2.48
CA TYR A 54 -6.37 -6.02 1.02
C TYR A 54 -5.12 -6.75 0.50
N LEU A 55 -3.96 -6.51 1.14
CA LEU A 55 -2.71 -7.20 0.81
C LEU A 55 -2.74 -8.68 1.20
N GLN A 56 -3.26 -8.99 2.38
CA GLN A 56 -3.26 -10.34 2.96
C GLN A 56 -4.35 -11.23 2.39
N GLU A 57 -5.55 -10.68 2.20
CA GLU A 57 -6.75 -11.43 1.83
C GLU A 57 -7.44 -10.79 0.59
N PRO A 58 -6.89 -10.99 -0.62
CA PRO A 58 -7.50 -10.49 -1.85
C PRO A 58 -8.93 -10.98 -2.07
N GLY A 59 -9.26 -12.16 -1.55
CA GLY A 59 -10.57 -12.79 -1.70
C GLY A 59 -11.71 -11.99 -1.04
N LEU A 60 -11.40 -11.10 -0.08
CA LEU A 60 -12.40 -10.23 0.55
C LEU A 60 -12.93 -9.13 -0.39
N MET A 61 -12.24 -8.87 -1.50
CA MET A 61 -12.58 -7.79 -2.42
C MET A 61 -13.67 -8.21 -3.41
N THR A 62 -14.89 -7.78 -3.13
CA THR A 62 -16.07 -8.02 -3.97
C THR A 62 -16.25 -6.90 -4.99
N VAL A 63 -15.57 -7.03 -6.14
CA VAL A 63 -15.74 -6.10 -7.26
C VAL A 63 -17.05 -6.43 -7.99
N ARG A 64 -18.01 -5.50 -7.97
CA ARG A 64 -19.37 -5.71 -8.50
C ARG A 64 -19.58 -5.22 -9.93
N TYR A 65 -18.85 -4.17 -10.33
CA TYR A 65 -19.10 -3.43 -11.57
C TYR A 65 -17.95 -3.51 -12.58
N SER A 66 -17.09 -4.53 -12.49
CA SER A 66 -15.95 -4.69 -13.41
C SER A 66 -16.09 -5.96 -14.24
N ASP A 67 -15.90 -5.81 -15.55
CA ASP A 67 -15.80 -6.93 -16.50
C ASP A 67 -14.57 -7.81 -16.20
N ASP A 68 -13.54 -7.24 -15.56
CA ASP A 68 -12.37 -7.95 -15.09
C ASP A 68 -12.15 -7.74 -13.59
N ALA A 69 -12.90 -8.51 -12.81
CA ALA A 69 -12.80 -8.50 -11.36
C ALA A 69 -11.39 -8.83 -10.85
N GLN A 70 -10.61 -9.65 -11.57
CA GLN A 70 -9.24 -9.98 -11.17
C GLN A 70 -8.29 -8.80 -11.34
N ALA A 71 -8.33 -8.13 -12.50
CA ALA A 71 -7.51 -6.95 -12.76
C ALA A 71 -7.89 -5.78 -11.84
N SER A 72 -9.19 -5.58 -11.56
CA SER A 72 -9.64 -4.54 -10.62
C SER A 72 -9.19 -4.81 -9.18
N ARG A 73 -9.26 -6.06 -8.71
CA ARG A 73 -8.69 -6.46 -7.42
C ARG A 73 -7.20 -6.19 -7.38
N PHE A 74 -6.47 -6.59 -8.41
CA PHE A 74 -5.03 -6.36 -8.50
C PHE A 74 -4.70 -4.86 -8.46
N ALA A 75 -5.45 -4.02 -9.18
CA ALA A 75 -5.25 -2.57 -9.16
C ALA A 75 -5.47 -1.97 -7.76
N ALA A 76 -6.52 -2.39 -7.06
CA ALA A 76 -6.78 -1.97 -5.68
C ALA A 76 -5.64 -2.44 -4.73
N GLN A 77 -5.15 -3.67 -4.87
CA GLN A 77 -4.03 -4.19 -4.09
C GLN A 77 -2.72 -3.44 -4.36
N ALA A 78 -2.38 -3.24 -5.63
CA ALA A 78 -1.18 -2.52 -6.04
C ALA A 78 -1.18 -1.09 -5.51
N TYR A 79 -2.36 -0.44 -5.48
CA TYR A 79 -2.46 0.90 -4.93
C TYR A 79 -2.40 0.92 -3.40
N ALA A 80 -3.08 -0.02 -2.72
CA ALA A 80 -2.97 -0.18 -1.27
C ALA A 80 -1.51 -0.44 -0.83
N ALA A 81 -0.80 -1.28 -1.58
CA ALA A 81 0.64 -1.52 -1.42
C ALA A 81 1.43 -0.22 -1.52
N LEU A 82 1.17 0.61 -2.53
CA LEU A 82 1.87 1.89 -2.73
C LEU A 82 1.65 2.85 -1.55
N VAL A 83 0.42 2.98 -1.07
CA VAL A 83 0.08 3.89 0.05
C VAL A 83 0.75 3.44 1.35
N LEU A 84 0.75 2.13 1.63
CA LEU A 84 1.43 1.58 2.80
C LEU A 84 2.97 1.61 2.66
N ALA A 85 3.48 1.46 1.45
CA ALA A 85 4.90 1.56 1.13
C ALA A 85 5.44 2.98 1.40
N ARG A 86 4.66 4.02 1.08
CA ARG A 86 5.01 5.42 1.39
C ARG A 86 5.13 5.67 2.88
N GLN A 87 4.22 5.08 3.66
CA GLN A 87 4.21 5.18 5.12
C GLN A 87 5.20 4.24 5.82
N GLN A 88 5.99 3.45 5.08
CA GLN A 88 6.87 2.38 5.60
C GLN A 88 6.13 1.33 6.46
N LYS A 89 4.83 1.15 6.23
CA LYS A 89 3.97 0.18 6.96
C LYS A 89 3.68 -1.10 6.16
N ALA A 90 4.11 -1.16 4.90
CA ALA A 90 3.89 -2.33 4.06
C ALA A 90 4.88 -3.47 4.39
N PRO A 91 4.40 -4.71 4.67
CA PRO A 91 5.29 -5.85 4.83
C PRO A 91 5.94 -6.23 3.49
N LEU A 92 7.27 -6.38 3.48
CA LEU A 92 8.06 -6.70 2.29
C LEU A 92 7.60 -7.97 1.57
N GLY A 93 7.14 -8.98 2.33
CA GLY A 93 6.60 -10.22 1.78
C GLY A 93 5.37 -10.00 0.90
N ALA A 94 4.42 -9.18 1.35
CA ALA A 94 3.22 -8.88 0.58
C ALA A 94 3.52 -8.06 -0.68
N LEU A 95 4.48 -7.12 -0.61
CA LEU A 95 4.91 -6.35 -1.77
C LEU A 95 5.54 -7.25 -2.85
N ARG A 96 6.38 -8.20 -2.44
CA ARG A 96 7.01 -9.17 -3.36
C ARG A 96 5.96 -10.08 -4.00
N GLU A 97 4.94 -10.49 -3.25
CA GLU A 97 3.84 -11.32 -3.76
C GLU A 97 2.90 -10.56 -4.73
N ILE A 98 2.74 -9.25 -4.57
CA ILE A 98 2.04 -8.44 -5.58
C ILE A 98 2.93 -8.27 -6.81
N TRP A 99 4.23 -8.04 -6.62
CA TRP A 99 5.17 -7.91 -7.73
C TRP A 99 5.29 -9.19 -8.56
N SER A 100 5.30 -10.37 -7.96
CA SER A 100 5.32 -11.65 -8.70
C SER A 100 4.14 -11.80 -9.66
N ARG A 101 3.01 -11.14 -9.36
CA ARG A 101 1.79 -11.14 -10.16
C ARG A 101 1.64 -9.91 -11.07
N HIS A 102 2.69 -9.12 -11.27
CA HIS A 102 2.64 -7.90 -12.08
C HIS A 102 2.15 -8.12 -13.52
N ASP A 103 2.28 -9.32 -14.09
CA ASP A 103 1.73 -9.66 -15.41
C ASP A 103 0.18 -9.62 -15.46
N GLN A 104 -0.49 -9.68 -14.30
CA GLN A 104 -1.94 -9.51 -14.18
C GLN A 104 -2.37 -8.04 -14.27
N ALA A 105 -1.42 -7.10 -14.30
CA ALA A 105 -1.69 -5.68 -14.44
C ALA A 105 -2.18 -5.37 -15.86
N ARG A 106 -3.49 -5.21 -16.02
CA ARG A 106 -4.09 -4.73 -17.27
C ARG A 106 -4.11 -3.21 -17.43
N SER A 107 -3.53 -2.48 -16.47
CA SER A 107 -3.38 -1.03 -16.55
C SER A 107 -1.93 -0.60 -16.33
N GLY A 108 -1.49 0.41 -17.10
CA GLY A 108 -0.15 0.98 -16.96
C GLY A 108 0.10 1.57 -15.57
N PHE A 109 -0.95 2.08 -14.91
CA PHE A 109 -0.88 2.55 -13.52
C PHE A 109 -0.58 1.42 -12.53
N ALA A 110 -1.27 0.28 -12.61
CA ALA A 110 -1.04 -0.84 -11.70
C ALA A 110 0.38 -1.42 -11.86
N ALA A 111 0.87 -1.49 -13.11
CA ALA A 111 2.24 -1.89 -13.40
C ALA A 111 3.26 -0.91 -12.80
N ALA A 112 3.03 0.40 -12.96
CA ALA A 112 3.91 1.44 -12.41
C ALA A 112 3.91 1.43 -10.87
N ALA A 113 2.76 1.25 -10.22
CA ALA A 113 2.65 1.16 -8.77
C ALA A 113 3.40 -0.07 -8.23
N ALA A 114 3.23 -1.23 -8.85
CA ALA A 114 3.96 -2.45 -8.49
C ALA A 114 5.47 -2.27 -8.66
N ARG A 115 5.90 -1.62 -9.76
CA ARG A 115 7.32 -1.32 -10.04
C ARG A 115 7.92 -0.37 -9.01
N HIS A 116 7.21 0.70 -8.66
CA HIS A 116 7.66 1.65 -7.64
C HIS A 116 7.87 0.96 -6.28
N CYS A 117 6.96 0.07 -5.89
CA CYS A 117 7.09 -0.73 -4.68
C CYS A 117 8.34 -1.64 -4.73
N ALA A 118 8.57 -2.33 -5.84
CA ALA A 118 9.75 -3.18 -6.02
C ALA A 118 11.07 -2.39 -5.99
N GLU A 119 11.14 -1.25 -6.66
CA GLU A 119 12.36 -0.42 -6.74
C GLU A 119 12.70 0.25 -5.39
N ASN A 120 11.74 0.85 -4.70
CA ASN A 120 12.01 1.59 -3.46
C ASN A 120 12.21 0.68 -2.24
N HIS A 121 11.44 -0.40 -2.12
CA HIS A 121 11.57 -1.30 -0.98
C HIS A 121 12.60 -2.41 -1.18
N GLY A 122 12.87 -2.81 -2.44
CA GLY A 122 14.02 -3.64 -2.79
C GLY A 122 15.35 -2.93 -2.49
N ARG A 123 15.42 -1.60 -2.69
CA ARG A 123 16.57 -0.78 -2.29
C ARG A 123 16.70 -0.63 -0.77
N CYS A 124 15.63 -0.54 0.02
CA CYS A 124 15.73 -0.55 1.49
C CYS A 124 16.24 -1.90 2.04
N ALA A 125 15.83 -3.03 1.45
CA ALA A 125 16.35 -4.35 1.81
C ALA A 125 17.83 -4.52 1.40
N ALA A 126 18.23 -4.01 0.23
CA ALA A 126 19.63 -3.99 -0.20
C ALA A 126 20.50 -3.05 0.64
N ARG A 127 19.96 -1.91 1.09
CA ARG A 127 20.67 -0.92 1.92
C ARG A 127 20.82 -1.36 3.38
N ARG A 128 19.93 -2.21 3.90
CA ARG A 128 20.10 -2.90 5.20
C ARG A 128 21.10 -4.07 5.17
N ARG A 129 21.56 -4.51 3.99
CA ARG A 129 22.62 -5.53 3.82
C ARG A 129 24.00 -4.93 3.52
N ARG A 130 24.24 -3.64 3.82
CA ARG A 130 25.63 -3.20 4.05
C ARG A 130 25.93 -3.39 5.53
N PRO A 131 26.73 -4.39 5.93
CA PRO A 131 27.34 -4.33 7.24
C PRO A 131 28.19 -3.06 7.28
N GLU A 132 28.14 -2.36 8.40
CA GLU A 132 29.06 -1.28 8.72
C GLU A 132 30.49 -1.79 8.50
N ALA A 133 31.16 -1.30 7.45
CA ALA A 133 32.61 -1.39 7.35
C ALA A 133 33.19 -0.39 8.36
N GLY A 134 33.10 -0.75 9.63
CA GLY A 134 33.74 -0.06 10.74
C GLY A 134 35.24 -0.31 10.72
N GLY A 135 35.98 0.73 10.33
CA GLY A 135 37.31 1.10 10.84
C GLY A 135 38.37 0.02 11.01
N CYS A 136 39.30 -0.08 10.05
CA CYS A 136 40.68 -0.44 10.39
C CYS A 136 41.24 0.61 11.35
N HIS A 137 41.47 0.21 12.60
CA HIS A 137 42.31 0.94 13.55
C HIS A 137 43.76 0.99 13.02
N PRO A 138 44.44 2.14 13.01
CA PRO A 138 45.89 2.17 12.88
C PRO A 138 46.53 1.75 14.22
N ALA A 139 47.45 0.78 14.16
CA ALA A 139 48.29 0.39 15.28
C ALA A 139 49.30 1.51 15.61
N PRO A 140 49.54 1.83 16.90
CA PRO A 140 50.65 2.68 17.29
C PRO A 140 51.91 1.86 17.62
N GLY A 141 53.06 2.35 17.14
CA GLY A 141 54.38 2.21 17.78
C GLY A 141 55.05 0.85 17.73
#